data_AF-A0A840I078-F1
#
_entry.id   AF-A0A840I078-F1
#
_cell.length_a   1.000
_cell.length_b   1.000
_cell.length_c   1.000
_cell.angle_alpha   90.00
_cell.angle_beta   90.00
_cell.angle_gamma   90.00
#
_symmetry.space_group_name_H-M   'P 1'
#
loop_
_entity.id
_entity.type
_entity.pdbx_description
1 polymer ?
#
loop_
_entity_poly.entity_id
_entity_poly.type
_entity_poly.pdbx_seq_one_letter_code
_entity_poly.pdbx_strand_id
1 'polypeptide(L)'
;MSLLFGTAGRIGNDKALRQLQDFLLEGEEILLAFKVVRDVHALTTRRILSLNVQGVTGSKKELRTIPWSKVSAFSIESAGTFDMDAELKLYVSGLAPIEIKLDKGTPFAEVQRVLAQRVAG
;
A
#
# COMPACT_ATOMS: atom_id res chain seq x y z
N MET A 1 -21.02 -10.66 7.06
CA MET A 1 -21.46 -9.36 6.50
C MET A 1 -20.26 -8.77 5.78
N SER A 2 -20.15 -9.01 4.47
CA SER A 2 -19.02 -8.53 3.66
C SER A 2 -19.18 -7.03 3.46
N LEU A 3 -18.38 -6.23 4.17
CA LEU A 3 -18.27 -4.80 3.92
C LEU A 3 -17.43 -4.63 2.65
N LEU A 4 -18.13 -4.53 1.52
CA LEU A 4 -17.58 -4.02 0.25
C LEU A 4 -17.21 -2.54 0.43
N PHE A 5 -16.07 -2.26 1.07
CA PHE A 5 -15.45 -0.95 0.95
C PHE A 5 -14.77 -0.88 -0.41
N GLY A 6 -15.21 0.09 -1.22
CA GLY A 6 -15.02 0.09 -2.66
C GLY A 6 -13.55 0.08 -3.10
N THR A 7 -13.15 -0.95 -3.85
CA THR A 7 -11.91 -0.87 -4.64
C THR A 7 -11.98 -1.60 -5.98
N ALA A 8 -13.05 -2.34 -6.27
CA ALA A 8 -13.21 -2.97 -7.59
C ALA A 8 -13.29 -1.94 -8.75
N GLY A 9 -13.84 -0.75 -8.49
CA GLY A 9 -14.06 0.28 -9.51
C GLY A 9 -12.84 1.17 -9.84
N ARG A 10 -11.86 1.32 -8.93
CA ARG A 10 -10.68 2.20 -9.14
C ARG A 10 -9.46 1.49 -9.72
N ILE A 11 -9.43 0.16 -9.72
CA ILE A 11 -8.39 -0.66 -10.38
C ILE A 11 -8.51 -0.59 -11.92
N GLY A 12 -9.59 -0.02 -12.44
CA GLY A 12 -10.11 -0.21 -13.80
C GLY A 12 -9.14 -0.03 -14.98
N ASN A 13 -8.03 0.70 -14.87
CA ASN A 13 -7.11 0.86 -16.00
C ASN A 13 -5.60 0.95 -15.66
N ASP A 14 -5.18 0.81 -14.40
CA ASP A 14 -3.75 0.86 -14.11
C ASP A 14 -3.10 -0.52 -14.29
N LYS A 15 -2.27 -0.64 -15.33
CA LYS A 15 -1.54 -1.87 -15.67
C LYS A 15 -0.71 -2.40 -14.49
N ALA A 16 -0.14 -1.54 -13.67
CA ALA A 16 0.69 -1.94 -12.54
C ALA A 16 -0.15 -2.46 -11.36
N LEU A 17 -1.37 -1.95 -11.17
CA LEU A 17 -2.33 -2.54 -10.22
C LEU A 17 -2.78 -3.94 -10.65
N ARG A 18 -2.97 -4.15 -11.96
CA ARG A 18 -3.28 -5.50 -12.50
C ARG A 18 -2.12 -6.47 -12.27
N GLN A 19 -0.87 -6.01 -12.40
CA GLN A 19 0.30 -6.85 -12.12
C GLN A 19 0.32 -7.38 -10.68
N LEU A 20 -0.24 -6.67 -9.71
CA LEU A 20 -0.31 -7.16 -8.34
C LEU A 20 -1.26 -8.36 -8.18
N GLN A 21 -2.27 -8.49 -9.04
CA GLN A 21 -3.22 -9.62 -8.98
C GLN A 21 -2.54 -10.96 -9.26
N ASP A 22 -1.55 -10.98 -10.15
CA ASP A 22 -0.78 -12.18 -10.49
C ASP A 22 0.07 -12.70 -9.32
N PHE A 23 0.27 -11.88 -8.28
CA PHE A 23 1.09 -12.22 -7.11
C PHE A 23 0.27 -12.53 -5.84
N LEU A 24 -1.07 -12.49 -5.94
CA LEU A 24 -1.95 -12.83 -4.84
C LEU A 24 -1.96 -14.35 -4.61
N LEU A 25 -2.01 -14.75 -3.34
CA LEU A 25 -2.27 -16.14 -2.97
C LEU A 25 -3.75 -16.48 -3.19
N GLU A 26 -4.06 -17.77 -3.22
CA GLU A 26 -5.45 -18.23 -3.26
C GLU A 26 -6.25 -17.69 -2.05
N GLY A 27 -7.38 -17.05 -2.34
CA GLY A 27 -8.23 -16.37 -1.34
C GLY A 27 -7.61 -15.12 -0.71
N GLU A 28 -6.47 -14.62 -1.21
CA GLU A 28 -5.94 -13.31 -0.83
C GLU A 28 -6.64 -12.22 -1.65
N GLU A 29 -7.24 -11.24 -0.98
CA GLU A 29 -7.98 -10.15 -1.61
C GLU A 29 -7.27 -8.82 -1.36
N ILE A 30 -7.27 -7.93 -2.36
CA ILE A 30 -6.80 -6.55 -2.21
C ILE A 30 -7.90 -5.74 -1.51
N LEU A 31 -7.57 -5.20 -0.33
CA LEU A 31 -8.46 -4.33 0.46
C LEU A 31 -8.35 -2.87 0.01
N LEU A 32 -7.13 -2.46 -0.34
CA LEU A 32 -6.82 -1.13 -0.82
C LEU A 32 -5.56 -1.22 -1.67
N ALA A 33 -5.51 -0.50 -2.78
CA ALA A 33 -4.29 -0.34 -3.53
C ALA A 33 -4.16 1.09 -4.03
N PHE A 34 -2.94 1.59 -3.98
CA PHE A 34 -2.61 2.96 -4.35
C PHE A 34 -1.27 2.98 -5.08
N LYS A 35 -1.09 4.00 -5.90
CA LYS A 35 0.11 4.19 -6.71
C LYS A 35 0.77 5.49 -6.29
N VAL A 36 2.09 5.47 -6.24
CA VAL A 36 2.90 6.61 -5.85
C VAL A 36 3.98 6.74 -6.91
N VAL A 37 3.84 7.74 -7.77
CA VAL A 37 4.72 7.92 -8.94
C VAL A 37 4.71 6.68 -9.85
N ARG A 38 5.72 5.80 -9.74
CA ARG A 38 5.84 4.54 -10.51
C ARG A 38 5.62 3.29 -9.64
N ASP A 39 5.61 3.45 -8.33
CA ASP A 39 5.49 2.37 -7.38
C ASP A 39 4.03 2.09 -7.07
N VAL A 40 3.72 0.83 -6.79
CA VAL A 40 2.35 0.41 -6.47
C VAL A 40 2.35 -0.35 -5.16
N HIS A 41 1.43 0.00 -4.29
CA HIS A 41 1.27 -0.61 -2.97
C HIS A 41 -0.15 -1.17 -2.86
N ALA A 42 -0.28 -2.40 -2.39
CA ALA A 42 -1.55 -3.04 -2.07
C ALA A 42 -1.54 -3.52 -0.61
N LEU A 43 -2.56 -3.11 0.13
CA LEU A 43 -2.94 -3.67 1.42
C LEU A 43 -3.91 -4.82 1.12
N THR A 44 -3.50 -6.05 1.43
CA THR A 44 -4.31 -7.24 1.18
C THR A 44 -4.87 -7.83 2.47
N THR A 45 -5.71 -8.85 2.35
CA THR A 45 -6.18 -9.62 3.50
C THR A 45 -5.07 -10.34 4.27
N ARG A 46 -3.86 -10.49 3.70
CA ARG A 46 -2.75 -11.24 4.29
C ARG A 46 -1.48 -10.43 4.55
N ARG A 47 -1.20 -9.39 3.76
CA ARG A 47 0.07 -8.66 3.81
C ARG A 47 -0.03 -7.31 3.11
N ILE A 48 1.02 -6.52 3.25
CA ILE A 48 1.30 -5.39 2.36
C ILE A 48 2.19 -5.91 1.23
N LEU A 49 1.78 -5.64 -0.01
CA LEU A 49 2.55 -5.90 -1.23
C LEU A 49 2.98 -4.58 -1.85
N SER A 50 4.27 -4.42 -2.13
CA SER A 50 4.82 -3.23 -2.75
C SER A 50 5.62 -3.62 -4.00
N LEU A 51 5.21 -3.11 -5.15
CA LEU A 51 5.95 -3.21 -6.40
C LEU A 51 6.68 -1.90 -6.66
N ASN A 52 7.98 -1.88 -6.43
CA ASN A 52 8.84 -0.73 -6.70
C ASN A 52 9.47 -0.86 -8.10
N VAL A 53 9.39 0.21 -8.90
CA VAL A 53 9.93 0.27 -10.25
C VAL A 53 11.22 1.10 -10.26
N GLN A 54 12.34 0.42 -10.47
CA GLN A 54 13.68 0.99 -10.38
C GLN A 54 14.31 1.23 -11.76
N GLY A 55 15.28 2.14 -11.77
CA GLY A 55 16.08 2.46 -12.96
C GLY A 55 15.39 3.43 -13.93
N VAL A 56 16.15 3.83 -14.94
CA VAL A 56 15.72 4.80 -15.95
C VAL A 56 14.63 4.20 -16.84
N THR A 57 14.82 2.96 -17.30
CA THR A 57 13.89 2.25 -18.18
C THR A 57 12.70 1.62 -17.45
N GLY A 58 12.73 1.57 -16.11
CA GLY A 58 11.73 0.87 -15.30
C GLY A 58 11.73 -0.66 -15.47
N SER A 59 12.77 -1.22 -16.07
CA SER A 59 12.87 -2.67 -16.33
C SER A 59 13.15 -3.46 -15.05
N LYS A 60 13.82 -2.86 -14.07
CA LYS A 60 14.08 -3.50 -12.77
C LYS A 60 12.87 -3.28 -11.87
N LYS A 61 12.31 -4.37 -11.36
CA LYS A 61 11.19 -4.33 -10.41
C LYS A 61 11.56 -5.08 -9.14
N GLU A 62 11.19 -4.52 -8.01
CA GLU A 62 11.27 -5.19 -6.71
C GLU A 62 9.84 -5.42 -6.20
N LEU A 63 9.48 -6.68 -5.99
CA LEU A 63 8.25 -7.05 -5.31
C LEU A 63 8.56 -7.34 -3.85
N ARG A 64 8.11 -6.48 -2.94
CA ARG A 64 8.29 -6.61 -1.50
C ARG A 64 7.00 -7.09 -0.85
N THR A 65 7.11 -8.09 0.01
CA THR A 65 6.03 -8.58 0.87
C THR A 65 6.32 -8.22 2.32
N ILE A 66 5.37 -7.61 3.01
CA ILE A 66 5.44 -7.31 4.45
C ILE A 66 4.23 -7.97 5.12
N PRO A 67 4.41 -9.08 5.85
CA PRO A 67 3.32 -9.70 6.59
C PRO A 67 2.78 -8.76 7.67
N TRP A 68 1.45 -8.76 7.87
CA TRP A 68 0.83 -7.96 8.94
C TRP A 68 1.44 -8.25 10.31
N SER A 69 1.75 -9.52 10.59
CA SER A 69 2.38 -9.97 11.84
C SER A 69 3.77 -9.41 12.11
N LYS A 70 4.40 -8.73 11.14
CA LYS A 70 5.70 -8.08 11.30
C LYS A 70 5.60 -6.57 11.44
N VAL A 71 4.42 -5.98 11.18
CA VAL A 71 4.20 -4.55 11.35
C VAL A 71 3.83 -4.30 12.82
N SER A 72 4.74 -3.71 13.59
CA SER A 72 4.54 -3.45 15.01
C SER A 72 3.87 -2.11 15.30
N ALA A 73 3.97 -1.16 14.37
CA ALA A 73 3.31 0.13 14.43
C ALA A 73 3.26 0.76 13.03
N PHE A 74 2.48 1.83 12.88
CA PHE A 74 2.53 2.70 11.71
C PHE A 74 2.26 4.15 12.12
N SER A 75 2.69 5.10 11.29
CA SER A 75 2.34 6.51 11.40
C SER A 75 2.05 7.07 10.01
N ILE A 76 1.16 8.05 9.92
CA ILE A 76 0.97 8.82 8.69
C ILE A 76 1.12 10.29 9.03
N GLU A 77 2.05 10.95 8.38
CA GLU A 77 2.39 12.35 8.58
C GLU A 77 1.94 13.14 7.34
N SER A 78 1.05 14.11 7.50
CA SER A 78 0.76 15.07 6.43
C SER A 78 1.92 16.05 6.31
N ALA A 79 2.39 16.33 5.10
CA ALA A 79 3.14 17.57 4.91
C ALA A 79 2.21 18.75 5.23
N GLY A 80 2.76 19.87 5.73
CA GLY A 80 1.98 21.00 6.22
C GLY A 80 1.05 21.62 5.17
N THR A 81 0.43 22.75 5.50
CA THR A 81 -0.71 23.38 4.80
C THR A 81 -0.58 23.58 3.27
N PHE A 82 0.60 23.43 2.68
CA PHE A 82 0.87 23.63 1.26
C PHE A 82 1.30 22.38 0.47
N ASP A 83 1.82 21.34 1.12
CA ASP A 83 2.15 20.07 0.44
C ASP A 83 1.03 19.08 0.73
N MET A 84 0.36 18.63 -0.33
CA MET A 84 -0.67 17.61 -0.21
C MET A 84 -0.08 16.19 -0.33
N ASP A 85 1.23 16.08 -0.14
CA ASP A 85 1.93 14.81 -0.04
C ASP A 85 1.97 14.42 1.45
N ALA A 86 1.66 13.16 1.75
CA ALA A 86 1.80 12.62 3.10
C ALA A 86 2.87 11.53 3.11
N GLU A 87 3.37 11.16 4.28
CA GLU A 87 4.35 10.09 4.44
C GLU A 87 3.79 9.03 5.39
N LEU A 88 3.63 7.82 4.88
CA LEU A 88 3.34 6.63 5.67
C LEU A 88 4.65 5.99 6.11
N LYS A 89 4.79 5.74 7.41
CA LYS A 89 5.88 4.93 7.98
C LYS A 89 5.31 3.64 8.54
N LEU A 90 5.88 2.52 8.12
CA LEU A 90 5.57 1.19 8.64
C LEU A 90 6.75 0.72 9.49
N TYR A 91 6.53 0.54 10.79
CA TYR A 91 7.54 0.03 11.70
C TYR A 91 7.52 -1.50 11.64
N VAL A 92 8.54 -2.09 11.03
CA VAL A 92 8.63 -3.54 10.82
C VAL A 92 9.64 -4.13 11.80
N SER A 93 9.23 -5.14 12.55
CA SER A 93 10.07 -5.77 13.57
C SER A 93 11.39 -6.28 13.00
N GLY A 94 12.51 -5.81 13.55
CA GLY A 94 13.86 -6.20 13.13
C GLY A 94 14.37 -5.48 11.88
N LEU A 95 13.64 -4.49 11.36
CA LEU A 95 14.03 -3.69 10.20
C LEU A 95 13.91 -2.19 10.51
N ALA A 96 14.58 -1.37 9.70
CA ALA A 96 14.30 0.06 9.67
C ALA A 96 12.86 0.31 9.20
N PRO A 97 12.21 1.41 9.64
CA PRO A 97 10.88 1.78 9.15
C PRO A 97 10.86 1.88 7.63
N ILE A 98 9.79 1.36 7.03
CA ILE A 98 9.56 1.48 5.59
C ILE A 98 8.74 2.73 5.37
N GLU A 99 9.30 3.68 4.64
CA GLU A 99 8.67 4.95 4.31
C GLU A 99 8.04 4.86 2.92
N ILE A 100 6.76 5.25 2.83
CA ILE A 100 5.97 5.26 1.61
C ILE A 100 5.35 6.65 1.50
N LYS A 101 5.74 7.40 0.46
CA LYS A 101 5.08 8.67 0.14
C LYS A 101 3.66 8.40 -0.32
N LEU A 102 2.72 9.22 0.10
CA LEU A 102 1.33 9.21 -0.34
C LEU A 102 1.11 10.49 -1.12
N ASP A 103 0.56 10.38 -2.33
CA ASP A 103 0.25 11.55 -3.15
C ASP A 103 -1.15 12.09 -2.84
N LYS A 104 -1.45 13.26 -3.42
CA LYS A 104 -2.77 13.93 -3.42
C LYS A 104 -3.96 13.01 -3.68
N GLY A 105 -3.77 11.97 -4.49
CA GLY A 105 -4.83 11.05 -4.92
C GLY A 105 -5.04 9.88 -3.97
N THR A 106 -4.14 9.68 -3.01
CA THR A 106 -4.20 8.57 -2.07
C THR A 106 -5.31 8.79 -1.04
N PRO A 107 -6.23 7.82 -0.84
CA PRO A 107 -7.32 7.97 0.12
C PRO A 107 -6.82 7.82 1.57
N PHE A 108 -6.25 8.88 2.11
CA PHE A 108 -5.60 8.92 3.44
C PHE A 108 -6.42 8.23 4.55
N ALA A 109 -7.70 8.59 4.68
CA ALA A 109 -8.57 8.04 5.72
C ALA A 109 -8.82 6.53 5.55
N GLU A 110 -8.86 6.04 4.31
CA GLU A 110 -9.02 4.60 4.03
C GLU A 110 -7.73 3.84 4.33
N VAL A 111 -6.57 4.39 3.93
CA VAL A 111 -5.25 3.83 4.27
C VAL A 111 -5.13 3.69 5.79
N GLN A 112 -5.41 4.77 6.53
CA GLN A 112 -5.36 4.77 7.99
C GLN A 112 -6.28 3.71 8.60
N ARG A 113 -7.53 3.60 8.14
CA ARG A 113 -8.51 2.64 8.66
C ARG A 113 -8.07 1.19 8.41
N VAL A 114 -7.62 0.88 7.20
CA VAL A 114 -7.16 -0.48 6.86
C VAL A 114 -5.93 -0.86 7.68
N LEU A 115 -4.96 0.05 7.82
CA LEU A 115 -3.79 -0.19 8.66
C LEU A 115 -4.16 -0.37 10.12
N ALA A 116 -5.03 0.47 10.68
CA ALA A 116 -5.50 0.36 12.05
C ALA A 116 -6.20 -0.99 12.29
N GLN A 117 -7.07 -1.43 11.38
CA GLN A 117 -7.75 -2.72 11.47
C GLN A 117 -6.78 -3.90 11.44
N ARG A 118 -5.66 -3.80 10.72
CA ARG A 118 -4.72 -4.91 10.51
C ARG A 118 -3.56 -4.95 11.51
N VAL A 119 -3.21 -3.81 12.10
CA VAL A 119 -2.05 -3.68 13.00
C VAL A 119 -2.48 -3.54 14.46
N ALA A 120 -3.63 -2.92 14.74
CA ALA A 120 -4.09 -2.65 16.10
C ALA A 120 -5.41 -3.34 16.47
N GLY A 121 -6.08 -3.98 15.50
CA GLY A 121 -7.35 -4.69 15.66
C GLY A 121 -7.21 -6.19 15.83
#